data_AF-B1C9I9-F1
#
_entry.id   AF-B1C9I9-F1
#
_cell.length_a   1.000
_cell.length_b   1.000
_cell.length_c   1.000
_cell.angle_alpha   90.00
_cell.angle_beta   90.00
_cell.angle_gamma   90.00
#
_symmetry.space_group_name_H-M   'P 1'
#
loop_
_entity.id
_entity.type
_entity.pdbx_description
1 polymer ?
#
loop_
_entity_poly.entity_id
_entity_poly.type
_entity_poly.pdbx_seq_one_letter_code
_entity_poly.pdbx_strand_id
1 'polypeptide(L)' 'MKLYKKKRYNMFIMGLSVIGMMMYIISMFLRNKIADFPLGFIEGVSIVLMILGIIHMMISFINKRNPYSGEDMRHR' A
#
# COMPACT_ATOMS: atom_id res chain seq x y z
N MET A 1 9.64 19.47 12.09
CA MET A 1 9.32 18.12 12.64
C MET A 1 8.09 17.44 12.01
N LYS A 2 7.02 18.15 11.61
CA LYS A 2 5.81 17.55 10.97
C LYS A 2 6.07 16.85 9.61
N LEU A 3 6.97 17.38 8.78
CA LEU A 3 7.36 16.78 7.48
C LEU A 3 8.00 15.39 7.63
N TYR A 4 8.83 15.19 8.66
CA TYR A 4 9.53 13.93 8.89
C TYR A 4 8.59 12.77 9.27
N LYS A 5 7.57 13.06 10.11
CA LYS A 5 6.49 12.08 10.41
C LYS A 5 5.69 11.73 9.16
N LYS A 6 5.42 12.71 8.29
CA LYS A 6 4.70 12.50 7.03
C LYS A 6 5.48 11.63 6.04
N LYS A 7 6.80 11.83 5.95
CA LYS A 7 7.69 11.00 5.11
C LYS A 7 7.77 9.55 5.57
N ARG A 8 7.91 9.30 6.88
CA ARG A 8 7.86 7.93 7.45
C ARG A 8 6.50 7.27 7.24
N TYR A 9 5.41 8.00 7.42
CA TYR A 9 4.05 7.47 7.20
C TYR A 9 3.83 7.09 5.73
N ASN A 10 4.26 7.93 4.79
CA ASN A 10 4.17 7.63 3.36
C ASN A 10 5.00 6.39 2.97
N MET A 11 6.24 6.28 3.47
CA MET A 11 7.06 5.08 3.28
C MET A 11 6.41 3.83 3.89
N PHE A 12 5.77 3.98 5.05
CA PHE A 12 5.07 2.88 5.73
C PHE A 12 3.84 2.42 4.95
N ILE A 13 3.03 3.33 4.42
CA ILE A 13 1.87 3.01 3.57
C ILE A 13 2.31 2.33 2.26
N MET A 14 3.39 2.81 1.63
CA MET A 14 3.96 2.15 0.45
C MET A 14 4.53 0.78 0.77
N GLY A 15 5.21 0.63 1.91
CA GLY A 15 5.68 -0.67 2.38
C GLY A 15 4.52 -1.65 2.58
N LEU A 16 3.44 -1.20 3.22
CA LEU A 16 2.23 -1.98 3.42
C LEU A 16 1.56 -2.43 2.12
N SER A 17 1.49 -1.56 1.11
CA SER A 17 0.90 -1.94 -0.18
C SER A 17 1.78 -2.93 -0.95
N VAL A 18 3.11 -2.80 -0.87
CA VAL A 18 4.05 -3.81 -1.43
C VAL A 18 3.92 -5.15 -0.72
N ILE A 19 3.78 -5.13 0.62
CA ILE A 19 3.55 -6.35 1.41
C ILE A 19 2.21 -7.00 1.02
N GLY A 20 1.14 -6.22 0.82
CA GLY A 20 -0.12 -6.73 0.31
C GLY A 20 0.01 -7.39 -1.07
N MET A 21 0.85 -6.82 -1.95
CA MET A 21 1.15 -7.42 -3.26
C MET A 21 1.91 -8.74 -3.15
N MET A 22 2.90 -8.81 -2.27
CA MET A 22 3.63 -10.05 -1.98
C MET A 22 2.71 -11.12 -1.37
N MET A 23 1.85 -10.74 -0.42
CA MET A 23 0.88 -11.66 0.18
C MET A 23 -0.11 -12.21 -0.84
N TYR A 24 -0.58 -11.39 -1.79
CA TYR A 24 -1.46 -11.85 -2.86
C TYR A 24 -0.77 -12.87 -3.78
N ILE A 25 0.49 -12.63 -4.16
CA ILE A 25 1.29 -13.57 -4.95
C ILE A 25 1.48 -14.89 -4.19
N ILE A 26 1.83 -14.80 -2.91
CA ILE A 26 2.00 -15.97 -2.04
C ILE A 26 0.68 -16.76 -1.94
N SER A 27 -0.47 -16.10 -1.78
CA SER A 27 -1.78 -16.75 -1.80
C SER A 27 -2.03 -17.50 -3.10
N MET A 28 -1.67 -16.94 -4.26
CA MET A 28 -1.79 -17.67 -5.54
C MET A 28 -0.96 -18.96 -5.55
N PHE A 29 0.27 -18.92 -5.04
CA PHE A 29 1.13 -20.11 -4.96
C PHE A 29 0.63 -21.16 -3.95
N LEU A 30 0.00 -20.72 -2.86
CA LEU A 30 -0.52 -21.61 -1.82
C LEU A 30 -1.97 -22.06 -2.06
N ARG A 31 -2.60 -21.63 -3.16
CA ARG A 31 -3.97 -22.00 -3.54
C ARG A 31 -4.22 -23.51 -3.60
N ASN A 32 -3.21 -24.30 -3.95
CA ASN A 32 -3.30 -25.77 -4.01
C ASN A 32 -2.85 -26.47 -2.71
N LYS A 33 -2.46 -25.70 -1.68
CA LYS A 33 -1.87 -26.22 -0.43
C LYS A 33 -2.70 -25.92 0.81
N ILE A 34 -3.53 -24.88 0.79
CA ILE A 34 -4.31 -24.40 1.92
C ILE A 34 -5.81 -24.48 1.59
N ALA A 35 -6.65 -24.74 2.60
CA ALA A 35 -8.10 -24.64 2.51
C ALA A 35 -8.58 -23.27 1.97
N ASP A 36 -9.68 -23.28 1.23
CA ASP A 36 -10.20 -22.10 0.52
C ASP A 36 -10.58 -20.93 1.45
N PHE A 37 -11.00 -21.22 2.68
CA PHE A 37 -11.41 -20.21 3.65
C PHE A 37 -10.27 -19.27 4.11
N PRO A 38 -9.17 -19.76 4.70
CA PRO A 38 -8.04 -18.89 5.07
C PRO A 38 -7.34 -18.27 3.85
N LEU A 39 -7.34 -18.95 2.69
CA LEU A 39 -6.78 -18.40 1.47
C LEU A 39 -7.55 -17.16 1.01
N GLY A 40 -8.89 -17.25 0.98
CA GLY A 40 -9.77 -16.13 0.65
C GLY A 40 -9.67 -14.97 1.65
N PHE A 41 -9.45 -15.26 2.93
CA PHE A 41 -9.21 -14.22 3.93
C PHE A 41 -7.90 -13.46 3.67
N ILE A 42 -6.81 -14.16 3.33
CA ILE A 42 -5.52 -13.52 3.02
C ILE A 42 -5.60 -12.72 1.71
N GLU A 43 -6.25 -13.25 0.67
CA GLU A 43 -6.50 -12.51 -0.57
C GLU A 43 -7.33 -11.23 -0.30
N GLY A 44 -8.38 -11.33 0.51
CA GLY A 44 -9.21 -10.19 0.91
C GLY A 44 -8.42 -9.10 1.64
N VAL A 45 -7.64 -9.47 2.65
CA VAL A 45 -6.78 -8.53 3.40
C VAL A 45 -5.74 -7.88 2.46
N SER A 46 -5.16 -8.66 1.55
CA SER A 46 -4.17 -8.17 0.57
C SER A 46 -4.76 -7.11 -0.36
N ILE A 47 -5.98 -7.32 -0.85
CA ILE A 47 -6.69 -6.36 -1.71
C ILE A 47 -6.99 -5.07 -0.95
N VAL A 48 -7.45 -5.16 0.31
CA VAL A 48 -7.70 -3.95 1.14
C VAL A 48 -6.41 -3.15 1.34
N LEU A 49 -5.28 -3.81 1.58
CA LEU A 49 -3.97 -3.16 1.71
C LEU A 49 -3.52 -2.48 0.41
N MET A 50 -3.76 -3.09 -0.75
CA MET A 50 -3.51 -2.45 -2.04
C MET A 50 -4.37 -1.21 -2.25
N ILE A 51 -5.68 -1.30 -2.00
CA ILE A 51 -6.63 -0.20 -2.20
C ILE A 51 -6.25 0.98 -1.32
N LEU A 52 -5.89 0.75 -0.05
CA LEU A 52 -5.38 1.80 0.83
C LEU A 52 -4.15 2.51 0.26
N GLY A 53 -3.20 1.77 -0.32
CA GLY A 53 -2.04 2.33 -1.00
C GLY A 53 -2.40 3.18 -2.22
N ILE A 54 -3.35 2.72 -3.04
CA ILE A 54 -3.83 3.43 -4.24
C ILE A 54 -4.55 4.72 -3.86
N ILE A 55 -5.47 4.66 -2.88
CA ILE A 55 -6.18 5.85 -2.37
C ILE A 55 -5.18 6.87 -1.85
N HIS A 56 -4.17 6.43 -1.11
CA HIS A 56 -3.12 7.31 -0.60
C HIS A 56 -2.29 7.97 -1.74
N MET A 57 -1.96 7.21 -2.80
CA MET A 57 -1.34 7.77 -4.00
C MET A 57 -2.24 8.79 -4.71
N MET A 58 -3.51 8.48 -4.90
CA MET A 58 -4.48 9.39 -5.53
C MET A 58 -4.61 10.70 -4.76
N ILE A 59 -4.72 10.64 -3.44
CA ILE A 59 -4.77 11.83 -2.57
C ILE A 59 -3.48 12.64 -2.67
N SER A 60 -2.31 11.99 -2.72
CA SER A 60 -1.04 12.70 -2.96
C SER A 60 -1.02 13.40 -4.32
N PHE A 61 -1.52 12.73 -5.36
CA PHE A 61 -1.55 13.25 -6.72
C PHE A 61 -2.47 14.47 -6.85
N ILE A 62 -3.68 14.39 -6.29
CA ILE A 62 -4.64 15.50 -6.23
C ILE A 62 -4.03 16.70 -5.48
N ASN A 63 -3.32 16.43 -4.40
CA ASN A 63 -2.66 17.47 -3.62
C ASN A 63 -1.35 17.98 -4.25
N LYS A 64 -0.96 17.51 -5.45
CA LYS A 64 0.35 17.79 -6.08
C LYS A 64 1.53 17.56 -5.14
N ARG A 65 1.43 16.58 -4.25
CA ARG A 65 2.50 16.21 -3.32
C ARG A 65 3.19 14.96 -3.81
N ASN A 66 4.51 14.92 -3.67
CA ASN A 66 5.27 13.73 -3.99
C ASN A 66 4.88 12.61 -3.00
N PRO A 67 4.32 11.48 -3.45
CA PRO A 67 3.92 10.38 -2.56
C PRO A 67 5.11 9.78 -1.79
N TYR A 68 6.34 9.92 -2.26
CA TYR A 68 7.54 9.39 -1.60
C TYR A 68 8.19 10.37 -0.60
N SER A 69 8.18 11.66 -0.92
CA SER A 69 8.86 12.70 -0.11
C SER A 69 7.89 13.49 0.79
N GLY A 70 6.60 13.50 0.46
CA GLY A 70 5.59 14.36 1.10
C GLY A 70 5.75 15.86 0.75
N GLU A 71 6.71 16.19 -0.11
CA GLU A 71 7.03 17.54 -0.57
C GLU A 71 6.02 18.02 -1.61
N ASP A 72 5.67 19.30 -1.52
CA ASP A 72 4.77 19.95 -2.47
C ASP A 72 5.50 20.17 -3.80
N MET A 73 4.98 19.60 -4.89
CA MET A 73 5.58 19.70 -6.22
C MET A 73 5.27 21.04 -6.90
N ARG A 74 4.56 21.95 -6.22
CA ARG A 74 4.16 23.26 -6.76
C ARG A 74 5.29 24.29 -6.82
N HIS A 75 6.42 24.06 -6.15
CA HIS A 75 7.55 25.00 -6.07
C HIS A 75 8.83 24.54 -6.81
N ARG A 76 8.71 23.67 -7.82
CA ARG A 76 9.80 23.41 -8.77
C ARG A 76 9.44 23.92 -10.15
#